data_AF-A0A6P4FG37-F1
#
_entry.id   AF-A0A6P4FG37-F1
#
_cell.length_a   1.000
_cell.length_b   1.000
_cell.length_c   1.000
_cell.angle_alpha   90.00
_cell.angle_beta   90.00
_cell.angle_gamma   90.00
#
_symmetry.space_group_name_H-M   'P 1'
#
loop_
_entity.id
_entity.type
_entity.pdbx_description
1 polymer ?
#
loop_
_entity_poly.entity_id
_entity_poly.type
_entity_poly.pdbx_seq_one_letter_code
_entity_poly.pdbx_strand_id
1 'polypeptide(L)'
;MGIPTIKKCCCCELKWGALIASIVDLILVAAVAFDCKHFASSGSAMEIVWIVILVIHIAHIVGCILVMVSICKPNKNLVICYLITGIIRFILDIIVLIYFIIKTEFEYVITICLILAGIGLAVYFWIIIYSWYKKLGGSTPVD
;
A
#
# COMPACT_ATOMS: atom_id res chain seq x y z
N MET A 1 -22.04 8.53 -6.23
CA MET A 1 -21.91 8.17 -4.79
C MET A 1 -20.48 8.42 -4.39
N GLY A 2 -20.22 9.30 -3.42
CA GLY A 2 -18.86 9.59 -2.97
C GLY A 2 -18.31 8.46 -2.11
N ILE A 3 -17.03 8.13 -2.27
CA ILE A 3 -16.32 7.20 -1.36
C ILE A 3 -16.37 7.80 0.06
N PRO A 4 -16.77 7.03 1.10
CA PRO A 4 -16.85 7.53 2.47
C PRO A 4 -15.48 8.04 2.94
N THR A 5 -15.45 9.24 3.54
CA THR A 5 -14.24 9.86 4.07
C THR A 5 -14.21 9.74 5.59
N ILE A 6 -13.06 9.38 6.15
CA ILE A 6 -12.87 9.22 7.60
C ILE A 6 -12.46 10.57 8.20
N LYS A 7 -13.23 11.08 9.17
CA LYS A 7 -12.93 12.35 9.87
C LYS A 7 -11.90 12.21 10.99
N LYS A 8 -11.85 11.06 11.67
CA LYS A 8 -10.91 10.73 12.76
C LYS A 8 -10.45 9.28 12.61
N CYS A 9 -9.15 9.03 12.75
CA CYS A 9 -8.58 7.69 12.69
C CYS A 9 -8.09 7.31 14.10
N CYS A 10 -8.64 6.24 14.69
CA CYS A 10 -8.22 5.72 16.00
C CYS A 10 -8.07 6.80 17.09
N CYS A 11 -9.10 7.64 17.29
CA CYS A 11 -9.13 8.74 18.27
C CYS A 11 -8.14 9.91 18.02
N CYS A 12 -7.30 9.84 16.99
CA CYS A 12 -6.36 10.88 16.63
C CYS A 12 -6.84 11.70 15.42
N GLU A 13 -6.29 12.91 15.27
CA GLU A 13 -6.49 13.71 14.06
C GLU A 13 -6.06 12.92 12.81
N LEU A 14 -6.74 13.15 11.69
CA LEU A 14 -6.47 12.48 10.43
C LEU A 14 -5.00 12.58 9.98
N LYS A 15 -4.31 13.66 10.36
CA LYS A 15 -2.87 13.86 10.13
C LYS A 15 -2.02 12.74 10.74
N TRP A 16 -2.29 12.39 12.00
CA TRP A 16 -1.58 11.32 12.71
C TRP A 16 -1.95 9.93 12.18
N GLY A 17 -3.23 9.75 11.81
CA GLY A 17 -3.66 8.54 11.12
C GLY A 17 -2.90 8.31 9.80
N ALA A 18 -2.74 9.36 8.99
CA ALA A 18 -1.97 9.27 7.75
C ALA A 18 -0.48 9.01 7.99
N LEU A 19 0.10 9.55 9.07
CA LEU A 19 1.48 9.28 9.46
C LEU A 19 1.67 7.81 9.83
N ILE A 20 0.81 7.30 10.72
CA ILE A 20 0.89 5.91 11.19
C ILE A 20 0.68 4.96 10.00
N ALA A 21 -0.34 5.20 9.18
CA ALA A 21 -0.61 4.38 8.00
C ALA A 21 0.59 4.36 7.04
N SER A 22 1.18 5.51 6.72
CA SER A 22 2.34 5.56 5.81
C SER A 22 3.60 4.93 6.39
N ILE A 23 3.85 5.00 7.71
CA ILE A 23 4.99 4.33 8.34
C ILE A 23 4.80 2.81 8.38
N VAL A 24 3.63 2.34 8.80
CA VAL A 24 3.35 0.90 8.87
C VAL A 24 3.37 0.29 7.47
N ASP A 25 2.76 0.95 6.49
CA ASP A 25 2.76 0.48 5.10
C ASP A 25 4.18 0.50 4.51
N LEU A 26 5.00 1.50 4.82
CA LEU A 26 6.41 1.52 4.42
C LEU A 26 7.17 0.28 4.92
N ILE A 27 7.00 -0.09 6.19
CA ILE A 27 7.68 -1.25 6.79
C ILE A 27 7.22 -2.54 6.12
N LEU A 28 5.90 -2.72 5.93
CA LEU A 28 5.34 -3.90 5.30
C LEU A 28 5.81 -4.04 3.85
N VAL A 29 5.76 -2.95 3.07
CA VAL A 29 6.17 -2.94 1.66
C VAL A 29 7.67 -3.17 1.52
N ALA A 30 8.49 -2.64 2.45
CA ALA A 30 9.93 -2.90 2.47
C ALA A 30 10.25 -4.37 2.76
N ALA A 31 9.52 -5.01 3.69
CA ALA A 31 9.66 -6.44 3.97
C ALA A 31 9.33 -7.28 2.72
N VAL A 32 8.19 -7.00 2.06
CA VAL A 32 7.78 -7.70 0.83
C VAL A 32 8.79 -7.48 -0.30
N ALA A 33 9.32 -6.26 -0.46
CA ALA A 33 10.33 -5.95 -1.48
C ALA A 33 11.64 -6.73 -1.26
N PHE A 34 12.05 -6.94 -0.01
CA PHE A 34 13.23 -7.72 0.32
C PHE A 34 13.06 -9.19 -0.12
N ASP A 35 11.91 -9.80 0.18
CA ASP A 35 11.61 -11.16 -0.24
C ASP A 35 11.52 -11.27 -1.77
N CYS A 36 10.88 -10.30 -2.43
CA CYS A 36 10.80 -10.27 -3.91
C CYS A 36 12.19 -10.23 -4.56
N LYS A 37 13.17 -9.53 -3.98
CA LYS A 37 14.55 -9.47 -4.50
C LYS A 37 15.21 -10.86 -4.50
N HIS A 38 14.92 -11.68 -3.48
CA HIS A 38 15.43 -13.05 -3.41
C HIS A 38 14.89 -13.90 -4.57
N PHE A 39 13.59 -13.83 -4.83
CA PHE A 39 12.95 -14.55 -5.95
C PHE A 39 13.33 -13.99 -7.33
N ALA A 40 13.55 -12.68 -7.45
CA ALA A 40 14.03 -12.06 -8.68
C ALA A 40 15.45 -12.50 -9.08
N SER A 41 16.24 -13.04 -8.15
CA SER A 41 17.60 -13.53 -8.44
C SER A 41 17.65 -15.05 -8.68
N SER A 42 16.50 -15.72 -8.81
CA SER A 42 16.40 -17.19 -8.87
C SER A 42 16.67 -17.81 -10.24
N GLY A 43 16.81 -17.02 -11.31
CA GLY A 43 17.00 -17.52 -12.69
C GLY A 43 15.79 -18.30 -13.23
N SER A 44 14.61 -18.13 -12.64
CA SER A 44 13.37 -18.81 -13.04
C SER A 44 12.63 -18.06 -14.14
N ALA A 45 11.75 -18.75 -14.89
CA ALA A 45 10.89 -18.11 -15.90
C ALA A 45 9.99 -16.98 -15.33
N MET A 46 9.84 -16.92 -13.99
CA MET A 46 9.05 -15.91 -13.28
C MET A 46 9.90 -14.69 -12.86
N GLU A 47 11.19 -14.66 -13.16
CA GLU A 47 12.11 -13.58 -12.77
C GLU A 47 11.62 -12.20 -13.21
N ILE A 48 11.18 -12.07 -14.47
CA ILE A 48 10.67 -10.80 -15.01
C ILE A 48 9.45 -10.32 -14.20
N VAL A 49 8.57 -11.24 -13.80
CA VAL A 49 7.38 -10.92 -12.99
C VAL A 49 7.80 -10.38 -11.62
N TRP A 50 8.75 -11.04 -10.95
CA TRP A 50 9.26 -10.61 -9.65
C TRP A 50 10.00 -9.27 -9.72
N ILE A 51 10.73 -9.00 -10.79
CA ILE A 51 11.37 -7.70 -11.04
C ILE A 51 10.32 -6.59 -11.18
N VAL A 52 9.26 -6.83 -11.95
CA VAL A 52 8.16 -5.85 -12.12
C VAL A 52 7.48 -5.57 -10.78
N ILE A 53 7.18 -6.62 -10.00
CA ILE A 53 6.61 -6.48 -8.66
C ILE A 53 7.53 -5.65 -7.76
N LEU A 54 8.83 -5.92 -7.77
CA LEU A 54 9.83 -5.20 -6.99
C LEU A 54 9.87 -3.70 -7.35
N VAL A 55 9.89 -3.36 -8.64
CA VAL A 55 9.88 -1.97 -9.11
C VAL A 55 8.64 -1.22 -8.61
N ILE A 56 7.48 -1.88 -8.64
CA ILE A 56 6.22 -1.28 -8.17
C ILE A 56 6.23 -1.07 -6.66
N HIS A 57 6.81 -2.00 -5.89
CA HIS A 57 6.99 -1.83 -4.44
C HIS A 57 7.93 -0.67 -4.13
N ILE A 58 9.04 -0.52 -4.86
CA ILE A 58 9.95 0.64 -4.73
C ILE A 58 9.22 1.95 -5.03
N ALA A 59 8.41 2.00 -6.10
CA ALA A 59 7.60 3.17 -6.41
C ALA A 59 6.59 3.49 -5.29
N HIS A 60 6.00 2.46 -4.67
CA HIS A 60 5.08 2.64 -3.56
C HIS A 60 5.78 3.12 -2.26
N ILE A 61 7.01 2.67 -2.01
CA ILE A 61 7.88 3.19 -0.93
C ILE A 61 8.08 4.70 -1.10
N VAL A 62 8.39 5.16 -2.32
CA VAL A 62 8.48 6.60 -2.62
C VAL A 62 7.15 7.29 -2.32
N GLY A 63 6.03 6.70 -2.72
CA GLY A 63 4.69 7.18 -2.37
C GLY A 63 4.47 7.35 -0.86
N CYS A 64 4.86 6.35 -0.06
CA CYS A 64 4.76 6.42 1.41
C CYS A 64 5.57 7.60 1.97
N ILE A 65 6.80 7.79 1.50
CA ILE A 65 7.65 8.91 1.92
C ILE A 65 7.00 10.26 1.54
N LEU A 66 6.44 10.38 0.34
CA LEU A 66 5.76 11.59 -0.10
C LEU A 66 4.52 11.91 0.76
N VAL A 67 3.80 10.88 1.23
CA VAL A 67 2.71 11.06 2.22
C VAL A 67 3.25 11.61 3.53
N MET A 68 4.37 11.10 4.05
CA MET A 68 5.03 11.64 5.24
C MET A 68 5.45 13.11 5.05
N VAL A 69 6.02 13.45 3.89
CA VAL A 69 6.37 14.84 3.55
C VAL A 69 5.13 15.74 3.50
N SER A 70 4.00 15.24 3.01
CA SER A 70 2.72 15.98 2.95
C SER A 70 2.18 16.39 4.32
N ILE A 71 2.61 15.71 5.39
CA ILE A 71 2.24 16.01 6.78
C ILE A 71 3.01 17.24 7.30
N CYS A 72 4.26 17.39 6.88
CA CYS A 72 5.12 18.54 7.22
C CYS A 72 4.81 19.74 6.32
N LYS A 73 4.58 19.49 5.03
CA LYS A 73 4.24 20.50 4.03
C LYS A 73 2.93 20.09 3.34
N PRO A 74 1.76 20.56 3.85
CA PRO A 74 0.44 20.24 3.32
C PRO A 74 0.34 20.46 1.80
N ASN A 75 0.39 19.38 1.02
CA ASN A 75 0.29 19.43 -0.43
C ASN A 75 -0.31 18.12 -0.96
N LYS A 76 -1.54 18.19 -1.47
CA LYS A 76 -2.28 17.03 -1.96
C LYS A 76 -1.59 16.31 -3.13
N ASN A 77 -0.79 17.02 -3.92
CA ASN A 77 -0.13 16.44 -5.09
C ASN A 77 0.94 15.40 -4.70
N LEU A 78 1.52 15.53 -3.50
CA LEU A 78 2.48 14.56 -2.97
C LEU A 78 1.79 13.22 -2.65
N VAL A 79 0.52 13.25 -2.24
CA VAL A 79 -0.24 12.08 -1.83
C VAL A 79 -0.73 11.24 -3.02
N ILE A 80 -0.87 11.87 -4.21
CA ILE A 80 -1.38 11.20 -5.42
C ILE A 80 -0.51 9.99 -5.79
N CYS A 81 0.81 10.10 -5.64
CA CYS A 81 1.73 9.00 -5.97
C CYS A 81 1.40 7.72 -5.17
N TYR A 82 1.15 7.85 -3.86
CA TYR A 82 0.74 6.75 -3.01
C TYR A 82 -0.61 6.16 -3.46
N LEU A 83 -1.60 7.01 -3.78
CA LEU A 83 -2.94 6.54 -4.16
C LEU A 83 -2.92 5.73 -5.45
N ILE A 84 -2.18 6.17 -6.46
CA ILE A 84 -2.04 5.48 -7.74
C ILE A 84 -1.31 4.16 -7.54
N THR A 85 -0.13 4.19 -6.91
CA THR A 85 0.68 2.98 -6.68
C THR A 85 -0.02 1.98 -5.78
N GLY A 86 -0.83 2.43 -4.81
CA GLY A 86 -1.65 1.57 -3.95
C GLY A 86 -2.72 0.80 -4.71
N ILE A 87 -3.39 1.42 -5.70
CA ILE A 87 -4.37 0.71 -6.56
C ILE A 87 -3.66 -0.34 -7.42
N ILE A 88 -2.52 0.01 -8.02
CA ILE A 88 -1.73 -0.91 -8.84
C ILE A 88 -1.28 -2.10 -8.00
N ARG A 89 -0.77 -1.86 -6.78
CA ARG A 89 -0.37 -2.91 -5.85
C ARG A 89 -1.53 -3.80 -5.45
N PHE A 90 -2.70 -3.24 -5.15
CA PHE A 90 -3.89 -4.03 -4.83
C PHE A 90 -4.25 -5.01 -5.95
N ILE A 91 -4.19 -4.58 -7.22
CA ILE A 91 -4.45 -5.47 -8.37
C ILE A 91 -3.39 -6.58 -8.44
N LEU A 92 -2.12 -6.26 -8.23
CA LEU A 92 -1.04 -7.25 -8.23
C LEU A 92 -1.17 -8.27 -7.10
N ASP A 93 -1.52 -7.82 -5.89
CA ASP A 93 -1.71 -8.70 -4.74
C ASP A 93 -2.84 -9.71 -5.00
N ILE A 94 -3.90 -9.30 -5.71
CA ILE A 94 -4.97 -10.20 -6.16
C ILE A 94 -4.47 -11.21 -7.20
N ILE A 95 -3.65 -10.78 -8.17
CA ILE A 95 -3.06 -11.68 -9.18
C ILE A 95 -2.14 -12.71 -8.50
N VAL A 96 -1.29 -12.27 -7.56
CA VAL A 96 -0.39 -13.13 -6.78
C VAL A 96 -1.18 -14.10 -5.90
N LEU A 97 -2.25 -13.63 -5.25
CA LEU A 97 -3.15 -14.48 -4.49
C LEU A 97 -3.75 -15.60 -5.34
N ILE A 98 -4.28 -15.27 -6.52
CA ILE A 98 -4.84 -16.25 -7.47
C ILE A 98 -3.77 -17.26 -7.89
N TYR A 99 -2.55 -16.79 -8.17
CA TYR A 99 -1.43 -17.65 -8.53
C TYR A 99 -1.17 -18.70 -7.43
N PHE A 100 -1.02 -18.27 -6.16
CA PHE A 100 -0.78 -19.18 -5.04
C PHE A 100 -1.96 -20.13 -4.77
N ILE A 101 -3.20 -19.69 -4.99
CA ILE A 101 -4.40 -20.55 -4.90
C ILE A 101 -4.39 -21.62 -6.01
N ILE A 102 -3.97 -21.31 -7.23
CA ILE A 102 -3.93 -22.32 -8.30
C ILE A 102 -2.79 -23.32 -8.05
N LYS A 103 -1.66 -22.82 -7.56
CA LYS A 103 -0.46 -23.61 -7.26
C LYS A 103 -0.59 -24.47 -6.00
N THR A 104 -1.78 -24.57 -5.39
CA THR A 104 -2.04 -25.10 -4.03
C THR A 104 -1.25 -26.38 -3.72
N GLU A 105 -0.18 -26.18 -2.97
CA GLU A 105 0.51 -27.17 -2.16
C GLU A 105 0.26 -26.75 -0.69
N PHE A 106 0.16 -27.71 0.24
CA PHE A 106 -0.16 -27.41 1.66
C PHE A 106 0.81 -26.40 2.30
N GLU A 107 2.01 -26.25 1.75
CA GLU A 107 3.05 -25.34 2.22
C GLU A 107 2.72 -23.85 2.01
N TYR A 108 1.78 -23.52 1.12
CA TYR A 108 1.44 -22.12 0.81
C TYR A 108 0.27 -21.54 1.62
N VAL A 109 -0.36 -22.33 2.52
CA VAL A 109 -1.52 -21.88 3.30
C VAL A 109 -1.20 -20.64 4.14
N ILE A 110 -0.04 -20.63 4.81
CA ILE A 110 0.40 -19.48 5.62
C ILE A 110 0.59 -18.25 4.74
N THR A 111 1.24 -18.40 3.58
CA THR A 111 1.46 -17.32 2.61
C THR A 111 0.15 -16.74 2.11
N ILE A 112 -0.84 -17.58 1.77
CA ILE A 112 -2.17 -17.15 1.35
C ILE A 112 -2.87 -16.34 2.47
N CYS A 113 -2.80 -16.82 3.71
CA CYS A 113 -3.35 -16.09 4.86
C CYS A 113 -2.69 -14.72 5.07
N LEU A 114 -1.37 -14.64 4.92
CA LEU A 114 -0.63 -13.38 5.02
C LEU A 114 -0.99 -12.40 3.90
N ILE A 115 -1.13 -12.87 2.66
CA ILE A 115 -1.56 -12.04 1.53
C ILE A 115 -2.97 -11.49 1.77
N LEU A 116 -3.91 -12.32 2.23
CA LEU A 116 -5.27 -11.88 2.56
C LEU A 116 -5.30 -10.80 3.65
N ALA A 117 -4.52 -10.99 4.72
CA ALA A 117 -4.38 -9.98 5.77
C ALA A 117 -3.75 -8.69 5.23
N GLY A 118 -2.73 -8.81 4.38
CA GLY A 118 -2.07 -7.69 3.71
C GLY A 118 -3.02 -6.88 2.83
N ILE A 119 -3.88 -7.54 2.05
CA ILE A 119 -4.92 -6.90 1.23
C ILE A 119 -5.89 -6.11 2.12
N GLY A 120 -6.32 -6.68 3.24
CA GLY A 120 -7.19 -6.00 4.20
C GLY A 120 -6.54 -4.72 4.76
N LEU A 121 -5.27 -4.80 5.17
CA LEU A 121 -4.51 -3.64 5.61
C LEU A 121 -4.32 -2.60 4.50
N ALA A 122 -4.00 -3.04 3.28
CA ALA A 122 -3.77 -2.14 2.15
C ALA A 122 -5.02 -1.31 1.83
N VAL A 123 -6.21 -1.93 1.83
CA VAL A 123 -7.48 -1.21 1.65
C VAL A 123 -7.69 -0.20 2.79
N TYR A 124 -7.45 -0.60 4.04
CA TYR A 124 -7.62 0.26 5.19
C TYR A 124 -6.69 1.49 5.13
N PHE A 125 -5.39 1.28 4.87
CA PHE A 125 -4.42 2.37 4.72
C PHE A 125 -4.75 3.28 3.53
N TRP A 126 -5.16 2.70 2.41
CA TRP A 126 -5.55 3.48 1.24
C TRP A 126 -6.71 4.42 1.55
N ILE A 127 -7.74 3.97 2.30
CA ILE A 127 -8.87 4.82 2.70
C ILE A 127 -8.42 5.96 3.63
N ILE A 128 -7.50 5.71 4.57
CA ILE A 128 -6.94 6.74 5.44
C ILE A 128 -6.21 7.81 4.63
N ILE A 129 -5.30 7.37 3.74
CA ILE A 129 -4.51 8.29 2.92
C ILE A 129 -5.39 9.04 1.91
N TYR A 130 -6.42 8.39 1.36
CA TYR A 130 -7.41 9.04 0.50
C TYR A 130 -8.19 10.12 1.25
N SER A 131 -8.57 9.84 2.50
CA SER A 131 -9.23 10.83 3.36
C SER A 131 -8.31 12.02 3.62
N TRP A 132 -7.02 11.78 3.86
CA TRP A 132 -6.01 12.83 4.01
C TRP A 132 -5.85 13.69 2.74
N TYR A 133 -5.79 13.04 1.56
CA TYR A 133 -5.78 13.73 0.26
C TYR A 133 -6.99 14.66 0.08
N LYS A 134 -8.19 14.20 0.44
CA LYS A 134 -9.42 15.01 0.38
C LYS A 134 -9.40 16.17 1.37
N LYS A 135 -8.86 15.99 2.57
CA LYS A 135 -8.67 17.07 3.56
C LYS A 135 -7.72 18.15 3.03
N LEU A 136 -6.59 17.75 2.45
CA LEU A 136 -5.63 18.68 1.82
C LEU A 136 -6.22 19.44 0.60
N GLY A 137 -7.22 18.86 -0.07
CA GLY A 137 -7.91 19.49 -1.19
C GLY A 137 -9.02 20.48 -0.80
N GLY A 138 -9.20 20.78 0.50
CA GLY A 138 -10.26 21.67 0.98
C GLY A 138 -11.68 21.08 0.84
N SER A 139 -11.81 19.78 0.58
CA SER A 139 -13.11 19.11 0.39
C SER A 139 -13.81 18.75 1.70
N THR A 140 -13.17 18.95 2.85
CA THR A 140 -13.70 18.70 4.20
C THR A 140 -13.25 19.82 5.12
N PRO A 141 -14.10 20.32 6.06
CA PRO A 141 -13.73 21.39 6.98
C PRO A 141 -12.45 21.03 7.75
N VAL A 142 -11.56 22.01 7.86
CA VAL A 142 -10.39 21.93 8.73
C VAL A 142 -10.87 22.30 10.12
N ASP A 143 -11.36 21.30 10.84
CA ASP A 143 -11.38 21.35 12.30
C ASP A 143 -9.92 21.38 12.79
#